data_AF-A0A940D5E0-F1
#
_entry.id   AF-A0A940D5E0-F1
#
_cell.length_a   1.000
_cell.length_b   1.000
_cell.length_c   1.000
_cell.angle_alpha   90.00
_cell.angle_beta   90.00
_cell.angle_gamma   90.00
#
_symmetry.space_group_name_H-M   'P 1'
#
loop_
_entity.id
_entity.type
_entity.pdbx_description
1 polymer ?
#
loop_
_entity_poly.entity_id
_entity_poly.type
_entity_poly.pdbx_seq_one_letter_code
_entity_poly.pdbx_strand_id
1 'polypeptide(L)'
;MTKYRKDFRKIAEKLTLSDLQSGLSEEKITLDSLIEGGRIKQESGLFLDLFSACGIDNVLRVFGIKDALAAKGLKGICVRIDTSDPYLHKLFIYFDKKKDCDHCICELVMKKSYFQVKQRFPGHFPSRPLNFLHIEWLLLQNPTRSFTDDKPPLPGQNYPGLGLGDMLVELLILLGRRLRFEGISNKPAYFHTAFMFTRDCFFLNPEYQGLIFSARRKLLRNFSFYTVAWASYFECIYLKDSKEKFVWQPDWIILPLSKELIKYFRSWEYRFTVKRAERKFDFEIDRKRLKELMHKKGLPIREDLTVD
;
A
#
# COMPACT_ATOMS: atom_id res chain seq x y z
N MET A 1 -11.94 8.79 4.66
CA MET A 1 -11.75 9.10 6.11
C MET A 1 -12.07 7.85 6.91
N THR A 2 -11.08 7.29 7.60
CA THR A 2 -11.31 6.08 8.40
C THR A 2 -11.95 6.42 9.75
N LYS A 3 -12.49 5.41 10.44
CA LYS A 3 -13.04 5.57 11.80
C LYS A 3 -11.97 5.90 12.86
N TYR A 4 -10.69 5.62 12.59
CA TYR A 4 -9.59 5.75 13.55
C TYR A 4 -9.00 7.17 13.63
N ARG A 5 -9.26 8.00 12.61
CA ARG A 5 -8.57 9.27 12.39
C ARG A 5 -8.56 10.22 13.60
N LYS A 6 -9.71 10.39 14.28
CA LYS A 6 -9.82 11.32 15.42
C LYS A 6 -9.01 10.83 16.62
N ASP A 7 -9.12 9.55 16.95
CA ASP A 7 -8.47 8.97 18.12
C ASP A 7 -6.97 8.84 17.91
N PHE A 8 -6.55 8.41 16.73
CA PHE A 8 -5.15 8.28 16.35
C PHE A 8 -4.44 9.64 16.41
N ARG A 9 -5.10 10.72 15.99
CA ARG A 9 -4.54 12.07 16.10
C ARG A 9 -4.32 12.47 17.56
N LYS A 10 -5.30 12.24 18.44
CA LYS A 10 -5.17 12.55 19.89
C LYS A 10 -4.04 11.77 20.54
N ILE A 11 -3.84 10.51 20.16
CA ILE A 11 -2.73 9.68 20.65
C ILE A 11 -1.39 10.23 20.13
N ALA A 12 -1.32 10.55 18.84
CA ALA A 12 -0.09 11.07 18.21
C ALA A 12 0.39 12.39 18.81
N GLU A 13 -0.52 13.27 19.23
CA GLU A 13 -0.21 14.55 19.90
C GLU A 13 0.49 14.36 21.26
N LYS A 14 0.36 13.18 21.88
CA LYS A 14 0.99 12.87 23.17
C LYS A 14 2.32 12.11 23.05
N LEU A 15 2.67 11.61 21.86
CA LEU A 15 3.87 10.80 21.64
C LEU A 15 5.14 11.66 21.54
N THR A 16 6.05 11.49 22.50
CA THR A 16 7.33 12.20 22.56
C THR A 16 8.40 11.56 21.68
N LEU A 17 9.54 12.23 21.50
CA LEU A 17 10.69 11.64 20.80
C LEU A 17 11.25 10.41 21.54
N SER A 18 11.32 10.49 22.88
CA SER A 18 11.78 9.40 23.73
C SER A 18 10.91 8.15 23.58
N ASP A 19 9.59 8.32 23.42
CA ASP A 19 8.69 7.20 23.15
C ASP A 19 9.01 6.47 21.83
N LEU A 20 9.42 7.23 20.80
CA LEU A 20 9.71 6.71 19.45
C LEU A 20 11.13 6.14 19.30
N GLN A 21 12.06 6.60 20.14
CA GLN A 21 13.47 6.18 20.15
C GLN A 21 13.81 5.35 21.39
N SER A 22 12.79 4.83 22.09
CA SER A 22 12.98 4.01 23.28
C SER A 22 13.85 2.79 23.01
N GLY A 23 14.58 2.32 24.01
CA GLY A 23 15.41 1.11 23.89
C GLY A 23 16.64 1.24 22.99
N LEU A 24 17.01 2.45 22.56
CA LEU A 24 18.37 2.72 22.12
C LEU A 24 19.29 2.66 23.34
N SER A 25 20.31 1.80 23.31
CA SER A 25 21.44 1.91 24.24
C SER A 25 22.22 3.20 23.94
N GLU A 26 22.83 3.81 24.96
CA GLU A 26 23.90 4.79 24.77
C GLU A 26 25.13 4.06 24.19
N GLU A 27 25.04 3.58 22.96
CA GLU A 27 26.24 3.24 22.22
C GLU A 27 27.00 4.55 22.00
N LYS A 28 28.16 4.68 22.65
CA LYS A 28 29.11 5.76 22.40
C LYS A 28 29.40 5.75 20.90
N ILE A 29 28.77 6.65 20.18
CA ILE A 29 29.09 6.95 18.78
C ILE A 29 30.53 7.47 18.80
N THR A 30 31.50 6.60 18.52
CA THR A 30 32.89 7.00 18.31
C THR A 30 33.07 7.36 16.83
N LEU A 31 33.96 8.31 16.54
CA LEU A 31 34.23 8.72 15.15
C LEU A 31 34.68 7.53 14.27
N ASP A 32 35.33 6.54 14.88
CA ASP A 32 35.77 5.30 14.22
C ASP A 32 34.60 4.35 13.90
N SER A 33 33.51 4.39 14.68
CA SER A 33 32.28 3.61 14.39
C SER A 33 31.49 4.18 13.20
N LEU A 34 31.75 5.42 12.82
CA LEU A 34 31.10 6.11 11.72
C LEU A 34 31.80 5.90 10.38
N ILE A 35 33.01 5.34 10.33
CA ILE A 35 33.77 5.17 9.07
C ILE A 35 34.30 3.74 8.98
N GLU A 36 33.73 2.95 8.07
CA GLU A 36 34.20 1.60 7.75
C GLU A 36 34.50 1.54 6.24
N GLY A 37 35.77 1.29 5.89
CA GLY A 37 36.20 1.23 4.48
C GLY A 37 36.05 2.53 3.68
N GLY A 38 36.13 3.70 4.34
CA GLY A 38 36.03 5.01 3.68
C GLY A 38 34.59 5.47 3.37
N ARG A 39 33.58 4.78 3.91
CA ARG A 39 32.16 5.17 3.81
C ARG A 39 31.60 5.49 5.19
N ILE A 40 30.74 6.51 5.25
CA ILE A 40 30.03 6.85 6.49
C ILE A 40 29.02 5.73 6.78
N LYS A 41 29.12 5.10 7.96
CA LYS A 41 28.16 4.12 8.45
C LYS A 41 26.86 4.86 8.80
N GLN A 42 25.88 4.84 7.89
CA GLN A 42 24.53 5.38 8.11
C GLN A 42 23.58 4.35 8.73
N GLU A 43 24.10 3.29 9.36
CA GLU A 43 23.28 2.34 10.12
C GLU A 43 22.86 3.00 11.44
N SER A 44 21.87 3.89 11.38
CA SER A 44 21.33 4.55 12.58
C SER A 44 20.57 3.57 13.49
N GLY A 45 20.33 2.34 13.04
CA GLY A 45 19.41 1.38 13.67
C GLY A 45 17.95 1.87 13.72
N LEU A 46 17.68 3.05 13.15
CA LEU A 46 16.40 3.75 13.23
C LEU A 46 15.67 3.65 11.89
N PHE A 47 14.46 3.11 11.96
CA PHE A 47 13.54 3.13 10.84
C PHE A 47 13.12 4.57 10.53
N LEU A 48 13.39 4.98 9.30
CA LEU A 48 13.15 6.34 8.81
C LEU A 48 13.82 7.42 9.68
N ASP A 49 14.99 7.12 10.24
CA ASP A 49 15.80 8.02 11.08
C ASP A 49 15.09 8.51 12.35
N LEU A 50 13.98 7.87 12.73
CA LEU A 50 13.14 8.31 13.84
C LEU A 50 12.72 7.18 14.78
N PHE A 51 12.44 5.98 14.28
CA PHE A 51 11.84 4.94 15.10
C PHE A 51 12.81 3.80 15.39
N SER A 52 13.04 3.53 16.67
CA SER A 52 13.68 2.28 17.08
C SER A 52 12.68 1.12 17.02
N ALA A 53 13.17 -0.13 17.07
CA ALA A 53 12.27 -1.30 17.09
C ALA A 53 11.33 -1.27 18.30
N CYS A 54 11.83 -0.87 19.48
CA CYS A 54 11.02 -0.70 20.69
C CYS A 54 10.05 0.49 20.57
N GLY A 55 10.43 1.56 19.88
CA GLY A 55 9.54 2.68 19.60
C GLY A 55 8.39 2.31 18.68
N ILE A 56 8.64 1.51 17.63
CA ILE A 56 7.58 0.95 16.78
C ILE A 56 6.70 0.01 17.62
N ASP A 57 7.29 -0.85 18.44
CA ASP A 57 6.54 -1.73 19.33
C ASP A 57 5.59 -0.96 20.28
N ASN A 58 6.07 0.17 20.81
CA ASN A 58 5.29 1.10 21.61
C ASN A 58 4.17 1.75 20.80
N VAL A 59 4.45 2.18 19.55
CA VAL A 59 3.42 2.69 18.62
C VAL A 59 2.33 1.64 18.40
N LEU A 60 2.68 0.38 18.10
CA LEU A 60 1.71 -0.69 17.91
C LEU A 60 0.82 -0.90 19.15
N ARG A 61 1.39 -0.71 20.36
CA ARG A 61 0.66 -0.79 21.62
C ARG A 61 -0.29 0.38 21.82
N VAL A 62 0.19 1.62 21.78
CA VAL A 62 -0.62 2.81 22.13
C VAL A 62 -1.72 3.11 21.11
N PHE A 63 -1.54 2.70 19.85
CA PHE A 63 -2.58 2.81 18.82
C PHE A 63 -3.55 1.60 18.80
N GLY A 64 -3.44 0.68 19.76
CA GLY A 64 -4.35 -0.47 19.91
C GLY A 64 -4.19 -1.54 18.81
N ILE A 65 -3.09 -1.52 18.06
CA ILE A 65 -2.83 -2.52 17.00
C ILE A 65 -2.53 -3.87 17.64
N LYS A 66 -1.79 -3.91 18.74
CA LYS A 66 -1.55 -5.16 19.48
C LYS A 66 -2.85 -5.79 19.98
N ASP A 67 -3.80 -5.00 20.44
CA ASP A 67 -5.11 -5.50 20.88
C ASP A 67 -5.91 -6.05 19.69
N ALA A 68 -5.90 -5.33 18.56
CA ALA A 68 -6.54 -5.79 17.33
C ALA A 68 -5.93 -7.09 16.76
N LEU A 69 -4.61 -7.27 16.93
CA LEU A 69 -3.89 -8.51 16.58
C LEU A 69 -4.24 -9.63 17.56
N ALA A 70 -4.24 -9.36 18.86
CA ALA A 70 -4.59 -10.34 19.88
C ALA A 70 -6.02 -10.86 19.73
N ALA A 71 -6.98 -10.00 19.38
CA ALA A 71 -8.36 -10.37 19.07
C ALA A 71 -8.48 -11.32 17.85
N LYS A 72 -7.47 -11.36 16.99
CA LYS A 72 -7.39 -12.28 15.84
C LYS A 72 -6.64 -13.58 16.16
N GLY A 73 -6.18 -13.75 17.40
CA GLY A 73 -5.36 -14.89 17.84
C GLY A 73 -3.85 -14.68 17.68
N LEU A 74 -3.41 -13.51 17.19
CA LEU A 74 -2.00 -13.20 16.96
C LEU A 74 -1.41 -12.52 18.20
N LYS A 75 -0.68 -13.29 19.03
CA LYS A 75 -0.03 -12.83 20.26
C LYS A 75 1.49 -12.89 20.13
N GLY A 76 2.23 -12.35 21.10
CA GLY A 76 3.70 -12.41 21.11
C GLY A 76 4.31 -11.62 19.96
N ILE A 77 3.83 -10.39 19.74
CA ILE A 77 4.24 -9.56 18.60
C ILE A 77 5.71 -9.16 18.74
N CYS A 78 6.48 -9.34 17.66
CA CYS A 78 7.87 -8.94 17.57
C CYS A 78 8.12 -8.03 16.37
N VAL A 79 8.87 -6.96 16.59
CA VAL A 79 9.26 -6.01 15.56
C VAL A 79 10.72 -6.25 15.16
N ARG A 80 11.00 -6.22 13.85
CA ARG A 80 12.35 -6.18 13.29
C ARG A 80 12.44 -5.05 12.29
N ILE A 81 13.52 -4.28 12.37
CA ILE A 81 13.87 -3.26 11.40
C ILE A 81 15.12 -3.74 10.66
N ASP A 82 15.19 -3.44 9.38
CA ASP A 82 16.37 -3.60 8.55
C ASP A 82 16.62 -2.26 7.83
N THR A 83 17.75 -1.63 8.16
CA THR A 83 18.24 -0.37 7.57
C THR A 83 19.62 -0.55 6.96
N SER A 84 19.96 -1.76 6.50
CA SER A 84 21.26 -2.01 5.87
C SER A 84 21.41 -1.26 4.54
N ASP A 85 20.29 -0.96 3.87
CA ASP A 85 20.25 -0.05 2.73
C ASP A 85 19.94 1.38 3.22
N PRO A 86 20.80 2.38 2.94
CA PRO A 86 20.66 3.74 3.44
C PRO A 86 19.46 4.50 2.84
N TYR A 87 18.86 4.01 1.76
CA TYR A 87 17.72 4.63 1.09
C TYR A 87 16.42 3.83 1.26
N LEU A 88 16.53 2.53 1.54
CA LEU A 88 15.42 1.60 1.61
C LEU A 88 15.37 0.92 2.97
N HIS A 89 14.37 1.29 3.77
CA HIS A 89 14.17 0.72 5.09
C HIS A 89 13.07 -0.33 5.06
N LYS A 90 13.27 -1.43 5.78
CA LYS A 90 12.29 -2.51 5.89
C LYS A 90 11.85 -2.66 7.33
N LEU A 91 10.55 -2.80 7.51
CA LEU A 91 9.90 -3.10 8.78
C LEU A 91 9.19 -4.45 8.65
N PHE A 92 9.47 -5.33 9.59
CA PHE A 92 8.78 -6.61 9.72
C PHE A 92 8.10 -6.71 11.07
N ILE A 93 6.88 -7.25 11.08
CA ILE A 93 6.14 -7.59 12.29
C ILE A 93 5.79 -9.07 12.22
N TYR A 94 6.13 -9.79 13.30
CA TYR A 94 5.88 -11.21 13.45
C TYR A 94 4.98 -11.49 14.67
N PHE A 95 4.43 -12.70 14.75
CA PHE A 95 3.73 -13.20 15.93
C PHE A 95 4.46 -14.41 16.57
N ASP A 96 3.98 -14.85 17.74
CA ASP A 96 4.51 -15.99 18.51
C ASP A 96 6.01 -15.88 18.88
N LYS A 97 6.54 -14.64 18.90
CA LYS A 97 7.95 -14.34 19.14
C LYS A 97 8.93 -15.03 18.17
N LYS A 98 8.45 -15.54 17.04
CA LYS A 98 9.26 -16.20 16.01
C LYS A 98 9.49 -15.23 14.85
N LYS A 99 10.68 -15.28 14.25
CA LYS A 99 11.13 -14.33 13.20
C LYS A 99 11.40 -15.05 11.88
N ASP A 100 10.43 -15.83 11.42
CA ASP A 100 10.48 -16.58 10.16
C ASP A 100 9.33 -16.17 9.23
N CYS A 101 9.33 -16.69 8.00
CA CYS A 101 8.34 -16.34 6.98
C CYS A 101 6.91 -16.75 7.33
N ASP A 102 6.73 -17.86 8.05
CA ASP A 102 5.41 -18.38 8.43
C ASP A 102 4.80 -17.58 9.58
N HIS A 103 5.63 -16.86 10.34
CA HIS A 103 5.19 -15.97 11.41
C HIS A 103 5.10 -14.49 11.00
N CYS A 104 5.45 -14.15 9.76
CA CYS A 104 5.41 -12.76 9.27
C CYS A 104 3.97 -12.31 8.97
N ILE A 105 3.50 -11.28 9.66
CA ILE A 105 2.14 -10.72 9.49
C ILE A 105 2.15 -9.36 8.78
N CYS A 106 3.29 -8.66 8.83
CA CYS A 106 3.49 -7.41 8.13
C CYS A 106 4.92 -7.31 7.61
N GLU A 107 5.06 -6.92 6.35
CA GLU A 107 6.31 -6.46 5.77
C GLU A 107 6.02 -5.11 5.11
N LEU A 108 6.78 -4.09 5.48
CA LEU A 108 6.64 -2.75 4.95
C LEU A 108 8.02 -2.26 4.51
N VAL A 109 8.18 -2.04 3.21
CA VAL A 109 9.41 -1.51 2.62
C VAL A 109 9.15 -0.08 2.19
N MET A 110 9.95 0.84 2.71
CA MET A 110 9.79 2.25 2.45
C MET A 110 11.08 2.95 2.07
N LYS A 111 10.94 3.96 1.22
CA LYS A 111 12.02 4.80 0.76
C LYS A 111 11.66 6.26 0.89
N LYS A 112 12.60 7.06 1.39
CA LYS A 112 12.50 8.52 1.36
C LYS A 112 13.11 9.01 0.05
N SER A 113 12.38 9.78 -0.74
CA SER A 113 12.98 10.47 -1.88
C SER A 113 12.21 11.69 -2.32
N TYR A 114 12.90 12.52 -3.10
CA TYR A 114 12.27 13.58 -3.85
C TYR A 114 11.50 12.99 -5.02
N PHE A 115 10.22 13.35 -5.11
CA PHE A 115 9.36 13.03 -6.22
C PHE A 115 9.28 14.24 -7.15
N GLN A 116 9.79 14.09 -8.36
CA GLN A 116 9.69 15.11 -9.41
C GLN A 116 9.01 14.52 -10.63
N VAL A 117 7.92 15.16 -11.03
CA VAL A 117 7.15 14.75 -12.18
C VAL A 117 7.71 15.45 -13.41
N LYS A 118 8.26 14.67 -14.34
CA LYS A 118 8.76 15.19 -15.63
C LYS A 118 7.63 15.37 -16.66
N GLN A 119 6.54 14.62 -16.51
CA GLN A 119 5.39 14.69 -17.39
C GLN A 119 4.49 15.88 -17.03
N ARG A 120 3.88 16.51 -18.04
CA ARG A 120 2.84 17.52 -17.81
C ARG A 120 1.49 16.84 -17.60
N PHE A 121 0.84 17.15 -16.48
CA PHE A 121 -0.54 16.75 -16.22
C PHE A 121 -1.48 17.95 -16.30
N PRO A 122 -2.79 17.74 -16.55
CA PRO A 122 -3.78 18.80 -16.50
C PRO A 122 -3.77 19.56 -15.17
N GLY A 123 -3.97 20.87 -15.22
CA GLY A 123 -3.90 21.75 -14.05
C GLY A 123 -2.47 22.08 -13.62
N HIS A 124 -2.34 22.66 -12.43
CA HIS A 124 -1.05 23.07 -11.87
C HIS A 124 -0.53 22.03 -10.87
N PHE A 125 0.13 20.99 -11.37
CA PHE A 125 0.93 20.11 -10.51
C PHE A 125 2.22 20.85 -10.10
N PRO A 126 2.71 20.70 -8.85
CA PRO A 126 3.93 21.39 -8.40
C PRO A 126 5.12 21.07 -9.31
N SER A 127 5.82 22.11 -9.78
CA SER A 127 6.98 21.97 -10.68
C SER A 127 8.31 21.73 -9.97
N ARG A 128 8.36 21.96 -8.65
CA ARG A 128 9.51 21.68 -7.79
C ARG A 128 9.56 20.22 -7.36
N PRO A 129 10.74 19.69 -6.98
CA PRO A 129 10.81 18.42 -6.27
C PRO A 129 9.98 18.44 -4.98
N LEU A 130 9.25 17.36 -4.73
CA LEU A 130 8.39 17.20 -3.57
C LEU A 130 8.95 16.11 -2.64
N ASN A 131 8.87 16.31 -1.32
CA ASN A 131 9.32 15.29 -0.37
C ASN A 131 8.28 14.17 -0.24
N PHE A 132 8.65 12.94 -0.61
CA PHE A 132 7.75 11.79 -0.61
C PHE A 132 8.27 10.63 0.24
N LEU A 133 7.31 9.92 0.82
CA LEU A 133 7.51 8.58 1.36
C LEU A 133 6.99 7.57 0.33
N HIS A 134 7.88 6.78 -0.24
CA HIS A 134 7.54 5.72 -1.19
C HIS A 134 7.32 4.42 -0.42
N ILE A 135 6.18 3.77 -0.67
CA ILE A 135 5.91 2.40 -0.23
C ILE A 135 6.26 1.52 -1.43
N GLU A 136 7.38 0.80 -1.33
CA GLU A 136 7.86 -0.11 -2.38
C GLU A 136 7.22 -1.50 -2.22
N TRP A 137 6.90 -1.88 -1.00
CA TRP A 137 6.23 -3.16 -0.70
C TRP A 137 5.38 -3.05 0.56
N LEU A 138 4.22 -3.69 0.53
CA LEU A 138 3.34 -3.83 1.67
C LEU A 138 2.69 -5.21 1.67
N LEU A 139 3.03 -5.99 2.69
CA LEU A 139 2.38 -7.25 3.03
C LEU A 139 1.59 -7.04 4.32
N LEU A 140 0.33 -7.46 4.32
CA LEU A 140 -0.52 -7.53 5.52
C LEU A 140 -1.33 -8.82 5.48
N GLN A 141 -0.90 -9.82 6.23
CA GLN A 141 -1.43 -11.17 6.13
C GLN A 141 -1.67 -11.80 7.51
N ASN A 142 -2.53 -12.81 7.55
CA ASN A 142 -2.75 -13.63 8.73
C ASN A 142 -2.46 -15.10 8.42
N PRO A 143 -1.23 -15.58 8.71
CA PRO A 143 -0.82 -16.96 8.43
C PRO A 143 -1.62 -18.02 9.20
N THR A 144 -2.28 -17.66 10.30
CA THR A 144 -3.06 -18.60 11.14
C THR A 144 -4.46 -18.90 10.59
N ARG A 145 -4.82 -18.32 9.45
CA ARG A 145 -6.15 -18.45 8.84
C ARG A 145 -6.05 -19.09 7.48
N SER A 146 -7.05 -19.88 7.15
CA SER A 146 -7.26 -20.41 5.80
C SER A 146 -8.16 -19.48 5.00
N PHE A 147 -8.03 -19.51 3.69
CA PHE A 147 -9.01 -18.90 2.80
C PHE A 147 -10.37 -19.56 2.97
N THR A 148 -11.40 -18.81 2.66
CA THR A 148 -12.80 -19.20 2.85
C THR A 148 -13.60 -18.87 1.60
N ASP A 149 -14.81 -19.41 1.52
CA ASP A 149 -15.69 -19.11 0.40
C ASP A 149 -16.11 -17.63 0.37
N ASP A 150 -16.16 -16.91 1.48
CA ASP A 150 -16.37 -15.45 1.45
C ASP A 150 -15.09 -14.67 1.11
N LYS A 151 -13.91 -15.21 1.45
CA LYS A 151 -12.59 -14.56 1.25
C LYS A 151 -11.60 -15.51 0.57
N PRO A 152 -11.71 -15.69 -0.76
CA PRO A 152 -10.77 -16.48 -1.53
C PRO A 152 -9.42 -15.80 -1.68
N PRO A 153 -8.38 -16.55 -2.10
CA PRO A 153 -7.09 -15.97 -2.44
C PRO A 153 -7.20 -15.07 -3.68
N LEU A 154 -6.73 -13.83 -3.55
CA LEU A 154 -6.46 -12.97 -4.70
C LEU A 154 -5.06 -13.29 -5.27
N PRO A 155 -4.78 -12.90 -6.53
CA PRO A 155 -3.45 -13.06 -7.11
C PRO A 155 -2.35 -12.49 -6.20
N GLY A 156 -1.30 -13.28 -5.95
CA GLY A 156 -0.19 -12.90 -5.09
C GLY A 156 -0.41 -13.08 -3.59
N GLN A 157 -1.56 -13.60 -3.15
CA GLN A 157 -1.80 -13.89 -1.74
C GLN A 157 -1.48 -15.34 -1.40
N ASN A 158 -0.63 -15.54 -0.39
CA ASN A 158 -0.38 -16.84 0.22
C ASN A 158 -1.30 -17.09 1.43
N TYR A 159 -1.72 -16.02 2.11
CA TYR A 159 -2.57 -16.08 3.29
C TYR A 159 -3.68 -15.01 3.23
N PRO A 160 -4.80 -15.20 3.95
CA PRO A 160 -5.84 -14.18 4.05
C PRO A 160 -5.30 -12.85 4.59
N GLY A 161 -5.87 -11.74 4.11
CA GLY A 161 -5.48 -10.41 4.55
C GLY A 161 -5.75 -10.18 6.05
N LEU A 162 -4.86 -9.45 6.71
CA LEU A 162 -4.94 -9.18 8.16
C LEU A 162 -6.17 -8.34 8.57
N GLY A 163 -6.67 -7.52 7.64
CA GLY A 163 -7.84 -6.66 7.84
C GLY A 163 -7.55 -5.40 8.68
N LEU A 164 -6.29 -4.98 8.78
CA LEU A 164 -5.86 -3.79 9.52
C LEU A 164 -5.43 -2.62 8.60
N GLY A 165 -5.78 -2.67 7.32
CA GLY A 165 -5.39 -1.66 6.33
C GLY A 165 -5.80 -0.24 6.71
N ASP A 166 -7.02 -0.04 7.21
CA ASP A 166 -7.50 1.29 7.64
C ASP A 166 -6.67 1.86 8.80
N MET A 167 -6.21 1.02 9.75
CA MET A 167 -5.32 1.47 10.84
C MET A 167 -3.93 1.83 10.30
N LEU A 168 -3.38 1.01 9.40
CA LEU A 168 -2.09 1.27 8.77
C LEU A 168 -2.09 2.58 7.98
N VAL A 169 -3.14 2.83 7.18
CA VAL A 169 -3.25 4.07 6.39
C VAL A 169 -3.25 5.30 7.29
N GLU A 170 -3.96 5.28 8.42
CA GLU A 170 -3.91 6.41 9.36
C GLU A 170 -2.55 6.58 10.03
N LEU A 171 -1.87 5.49 10.40
CA LEU A 171 -0.49 5.56 10.90
C LEU A 171 0.45 6.16 9.87
N LEU A 172 0.35 5.75 8.60
CA LEU A 172 1.15 6.28 7.50
C LEU A 172 0.88 7.78 7.30
N ILE A 173 -0.38 8.23 7.39
CA ILE A 173 -0.72 9.67 7.33
C ILE A 173 -0.06 10.45 8.47
N LEU A 174 -0.12 9.92 9.70
CA LEU A 174 0.49 10.57 10.86
C LEU A 174 2.01 10.63 10.74
N LEU A 175 2.63 9.51 10.34
CA LEU A 175 4.05 9.41 10.05
C LEU A 175 4.47 10.41 8.98
N GLY A 176 3.74 10.43 7.86
CA GLY A 176 3.94 11.34 6.75
C GLY A 176 3.95 12.80 7.19
N ARG A 177 2.95 13.20 7.99
CA ARG A 177 2.87 14.57 8.54
C ARG A 177 3.98 14.88 9.53
N ARG A 178 4.32 13.95 10.43
CA ARG A 178 5.36 14.15 11.45
C ARG A 178 6.72 14.36 10.81
N LEU A 179 7.01 13.62 9.74
CA LEU A 179 8.23 13.74 8.94
C LEU A 179 8.15 14.80 7.84
N ARG A 180 7.08 15.62 7.81
CA ARG A 180 6.85 16.71 6.84
C ARG A 180 6.92 16.27 5.38
N PHE A 181 6.53 15.02 5.09
CA PHE A 181 6.31 14.56 3.73
C PHE A 181 5.07 15.23 3.13
N GLU A 182 5.15 15.51 1.83
CA GLU A 182 4.09 16.16 1.07
C GLU A 182 3.10 15.15 0.51
N GLY A 183 3.54 13.91 0.28
CA GLY A 183 2.71 12.80 -0.12
C GLY A 183 3.32 11.46 0.23
N ILE A 184 2.49 10.43 0.20
CA ILE A 184 2.91 9.03 0.23
C ILE A 184 2.59 8.44 -1.14
N SER A 185 3.49 7.67 -1.72
CA SER A 185 3.27 7.08 -3.04
C SER A 185 3.50 5.58 -3.06
N ASN A 186 2.88 4.92 -4.01
CA ASN A 186 3.01 3.49 -4.29
C ASN A 186 2.80 3.27 -5.80
N LYS A 187 3.27 2.13 -6.31
CA LYS A 187 2.85 1.58 -7.61
C LYS A 187 2.14 0.23 -7.36
N PRO A 188 0.80 0.17 -7.47
CA PRO A 188 0.06 -1.05 -7.18
C PRO A 188 0.46 -2.18 -8.14
N ALA A 189 1.15 -3.20 -7.65
CA ALA A 189 1.68 -4.30 -8.47
C ALA A 189 0.58 -5.07 -9.22
N TYR A 190 -0.59 -5.21 -8.60
CA TYR A 190 -1.75 -5.89 -9.19
C TYR A 190 -2.90 -4.93 -9.44
N PHE A 191 -3.67 -5.18 -10.50
CA PHE A 191 -4.85 -4.39 -10.85
C PHE A 191 -5.87 -4.27 -9.71
N HIS A 192 -6.16 -5.38 -9.01
CA HIS A 192 -7.11 -5.38 -7.90
C HIS A 192 -6.62 -4.53 -6.72
N THR A 193 -5.31 -4.39 -6.52
CA THR A 193 -4.76 -3.50 -5.48
C THR A 193 -4.99 -2.02 -5.82
N ALA A 194 -5.02 -1.65 -7.10
CA ALA A 194 -5.41 -0.29 -7.51
C ALA A 194 -6.86 0.05 -7.10
N PHE A 195 -7.79 -0.91 -7.17
CA PHE A 195 -9.16 -0.70 -6.71
C PHE A 195 -9.22 -0.45 -5.19
N MET A 196 -8.37 -1.14 -4.42
CA MET A 196 -8.30 -0.97 -2.97
C MET A 196 -7.76 0.41 -2.59
N PHE A 197 -6.68 0.86 -3.24
CA PHE A 197 -6.02 2.12 -2.87
C PHE A 197 -6.76 3.39 -3.34
N THR A 198 -7.55 3.31 -4.42
CA THR A 198 -8.26 4.48 -4.98
C THR A 198 -9.39 5.04 -4.12
N ARG A 199 -9.63 4.48 -2.93
CA ARG A 199 -10.54 5.07 -1.91
C ARG A 199 -9.98 6.37 -1.33
N ASP A 200 -8.69 6.38 -1.00
CA ASP A 200 -8.03 7.50 -0.31
C ASP A 200 -6.83 8.05 -1.10
N CYS A 201 -6.33 7.29 -2.09
CA CYS A 201 -5.21 7.68 -2.95
C CYS A 201 -5.69 8.01 -4.38
N PHE A 202 -4.88 8.77 -5.11
CA PHE A 202 -5.18 9.26 -6.44
C PHE A 202 -4.03 8.93 -7.38
N PHE A 203 -4.31 8.37 -8.55
CA PHE A 203 -3.32 8.21 -9.60
C PHE A 203 -2.85 9.58 -10.05
N LEU A 204 -1.53 9.72 -10.15
CA LEU A 204 -0.92 10.94 -10.64
C LEU A 204 -1.43 11.25 -12.06
N ASN A 205 -1.53 10.24 -12.91
CA ASN A 205 -2.17 10.34 -14.22
C ASN A 205 -3.70 10.28 -14.08
N PRO A 206 -4.44 11.37 -14.35
CA PRO A 206 -5.89 11.39 -14.25
C PRO A 206 -6.60 10.49 -15.28
N GLU A 207 -5.98 10.21 -16.44
CA GLU A 207 -6.56 9.26 -17.39
C GLU A 207 -6.54 7.85 -16.81
N TYR A 208 -5.48 7.50 -16.09
CA TYR A 208 -5.35 6.22 -15.41
C TYR A 208 -6.33 6.09 -14.24
N GLN A 209 -6.54 7.17 -13.48
CA GLN A 209 -7.59 7.21 -12.45
C GLN A 209 -8.99 6.96 -13.06
N GLY A 210 -9.29 7.59 -14.20
CA GLY A 210 -10.55 7.40 -14.91
C GLY A 210 -10.72 5.98 -15.46
N LEU A 211 -9.64 5.40 -15.99
CA LEU A 211 -9.58 4.00 -16.43
C LEU A 211 -9.99 3.06 -15.29
N ILE A 212 -9.38 3.21 -14.11
CA ILE A 212 -9.68 2.40 -12.93
C ILE A 212 -11.14 2.57 -12.48
N PHE A 213 -11.66 3.79 -12.49
CA PHE A 213 -13.07 4.05 -12.15
C PHE A 213 -14.04 3.44 -13.15
N SER A 214 -13.73 3.48 -14.45
CA SER A 214 -14.53 2.79 -15.46
C SER A 214 -14.50 1.29 -15.25
N ALA A 215 -13.31 0.69 -15.13
CA ALA A 215 -13.18 -0.75 -14.92
C ALA A 215 -13.92 -1.21 -13.66
N ARG A 216 -13.78 -0.49 -12.54
CA ARG A 216 -14.51 -0.76 -11.30
C ARG A 216 -16.03 -0.76 -11.54
N ARG A 217 -16.56 0.24 -12.25
CA ARG A 217 -18.00 0.32 -12.54
C ARG A 217 -18.46 -0.80 -13.47
N LYS A 218 -17.73 -1.04 -14.56
CA LYS A 218 -18.15 -1.91 -15.65
C LYS A 218 -18.01 -3.38 -15.28
N LEU A 219 -16.84 -3.75 -14.75
CA LEU A 219 -16.53 -5.13 -14.42
C LEU A 219 -17.23 -5.57 -13.13
N LEU A 220 -17.18 -4.77 -12.06
CA LEU A 220 -17.79 -5.17 -10.77
C LEU A 220 -19.33 -5.09 -10.76
N ARG A 221 -19.96 -4.65 -11.84
CA ARG A 221 -21.41 -4.75 -11.99
C ARG A 221 -21.86 -6.19 -12.24
N ASN A 222 -21.07 -6.94 -12.99
CA ASN A 222 -21.42 -8.27 -13.47
C ASN A 222 -20.54 -9.38 -12.89
N PHE A 223 -19.39 -9.01 -12.33
CA PHE A 223 -18.39 -9.94 -11.84
C PHE A 223 -17.91 -9.57 -10.44
N SER A 224 -17.56 -10.59 -9.68
CA SER A 224 -17.08 -10.45 -8.32
C SER A 224 -15.68 -9.83 -8.36
N PHE A 225 -15.30 -9.19 -7.25
CA PHE A 225 -13.96 -8.65 -7.11
C PHE A 225 -12.87 -9.73 -7.32
N TYR A 226 -13.13 -10.95 -6.86
CA TYR A 226 -12.27 -12.12 -7.06
C TYR A 226 -12.13 -12.47 -8.55
N THR A 227 -13.24 -12.58 -9.27
CA THR A 227 -13.26 -12.86 -10.72
C THR A 227 -12.47 -11.81 -11.49
N VAL A 228 -12.69 -10.52 -11.21
CA VAL A 228 -11.98 -9.42 -11.88
C VAL A 228 -10.48 -9.42 -11.58
N ALA A 229 -10.09 -9.75 -10.34
CA ALA A 229 -8.69 -9.84 -9.95
C ALA A 229 -7.95 -10.91 -10.76
N TRP A 230 -8.54 -12.11 -10.88
CA TRP A 230 -7.96 -13.21 -11.67
C TRP A 230 -8.07 -12.97 -13.17
N ALA A 231 -9.16 -12.37 -13.66
CA ALA A 231 -9.30 -11.97 -15.05
C ALA A 231 -8.18 -11.02 -15.48
N SER A 232 -7.85 -10.03 -14.64
CA SER A 232 -6.71 -9.15 -14.93
C SER A 232 -5.38 -9.87 -14.86
N TYR A 233 -5.18 -10.77 -13.88
CA TYR A 233 -3.92 -11.49 -13.71
C TYR A 233 -3.63 -12.45 -14.88
N PHE A 234 -4.67 -13.11 -15.39
CA PHE A 234 -4.59 -13.95 -16.59
C PHE A 234 -4.73 -13.16 -17.90
N GLU A 235 -4.81 -11.83 -17.78
CA GLU A 235 -4.92 -10.90 -18.89
C GLU A 235 -6.08 -11.27 -19.85
N CYS A 236 -7.23 -11.61 -19.26
CA CYS A 236 -8.49 -11.95 -19.94
C CYS A 236 -9.44 -10.75 -20.06
N ILE A 237 -8.96 -9.54 -19.76
CA ILE A 237 -9.74 -8.30 -19.88
C ILE A 237 -9.38 -7.63 -21.21
N TYR A 238 -10.38 -7.08 -21.90
CA TYR A 238 -10.21 -6.37 -23.17
C TYR A 238 -10.93 -5.02 -23.14
N LEU A 239 -10.40 -4.06 -23.90
CA LEU A 239 -11.10 -2.81 -24.20
C LEU A 239 -12.17 -3.08 -25.25
N LYS A 240 -13.43 -2.77 -24.95
CA LYS A 240 -14.57 -3.18 -25.79
C LYS A 240 -14.50 -2.60 -27.20
N ASP A 241 -14.10 -1.32 -27.31
CA ASP A 241 -14.11 -0.59 -28.59
C ASP A 241 -13.00 -1.04 -29.54
N SER A 242 -11.78 -1.23 -29.03
CA SER A 242 -10.63 -1.63 -29.86
C SER A 242 -10.43 -3.14 -29.93
N LYS A 243 -11.11 -3.91 -29.07
CA LYS A 243 -10.84 -5.34 -28.78
C LYS A 243 -9.39 -5.61 -28.38
N GLU A 244 -8.64 -4.58 -28.00
CA GLU A 244 -7.28 -4.73 -27.52
C GLU A 244 -7.29 -5.32 -26.13
N LYS A 245 -6.32 -6.19 -25.88
CA LYS A 245 -6.10 -6.80 -24.58
C LYS A 245 -5.64 -5.75 -23.58
N PHE A 246 -6.32 -5.69 -22.44
CA PHE A 246 -5.90 -4.86 -21.33
C PHE A 246 -4.80 -5.57 -20.53
N VAL A 247 -3.62 -4.95 -20.50
CA VAL A 247 -2.47 -5.39 -19.69
C VAL A 247 -2.24 -4.35 -18.59
N TRP A 248 -2.21 -4.82 -17.35
CA TRP A 248 -1.99 -3.94 -16.20
C TRP A 248 -0.57 -3.37 -16.21
N GLN A 249 -0.45 -2.04 -16.24
CA GLN A 249 0.82 -1.33 -16.13
C GLN A 249 0.81 -0.42 -14.90
N PRO A 250 1.47 -0.77 -13.78
CA PRO A 250 1.43 0.03 -12.57
C PRO A 250 1.90 1.47 -12.79
N ASP A 251 1.06 2.45 -12.41
CA ASP A 251 1.40 3.87 -12.37
C ASP A 251 1.40 4.38 -10.92
N TRP A 252 2.01 5.55 -10.70
CA TRP A 252 2.10 6.18 -9.40
C TRP A 252 0.71 6.55 -8.87
N ILE A 253 0.39 6.01 -7.70
CA ILE A 253 -0.75 6.42 -6.90
C ILE A 253 -0.26 7.18 -5.66
N ILE A 254 -0.93 8.28 -5.32
CA ILE A 254 -0.48 9.25 -4.32
C ILE A 254 -1.56 9.45 -3.27
N LEU A 255 -1.18 9.33 -2.00
CA LEU A 255 -1.93 9.86 -0.87
C LEU A 255 -1.43 11.28 -0.57
N PRO A 256 -2.20 12.33 -0.92
CA PRO A 256 -1.73 13.70 -0.76
C PRO A 256 -1.81 14.15 0.71
N LEU A 257 -0.70 14.71 1.23
CA LEU A 257 -0.61 15.23 2.60
C LEU A 257 -0.50 16.77 2.64
N SER A 258 0.17 17.37 1.66
CA SER A 258 0.32 18.83 1.55
C SER A 258 -0.94 19.50 0.99
N LYS A 259 -1.18 20.76 1.38
CA LYS A 259 -2.30 21.57 0.88
C LYS A 259 -2.24 21.71 -0.65
N GLU A 260 -1.04 21.85 -1.20
CA GLU A 260 -0.79 22.01 -2.62
C GLU A 260 -1.23 20.77 -3.43
N LEU A 261 -0.81 19.57 -3.02
CA LEU A 261 -1.23 18.32 -3.66
C LEU A 261 -2.72 18.04 -3.46
N ILE A 262 -3.26 18.32 -2.27
CA ILE A 262 -4.70 18.19 -2.01
C ILE A 262 -5.51 19.11 -2.95
N LYS A 263 -5.04 20.35 -3.18
CA LYS A 263 -5.66 21.29 -4.10
C LYS A 263 -5.59 20.78 -5.55
N TYR A 264 -4.44 20.24 -5.96
CA TYR A 264 -4.26 19.63 -7.27
C TYR A 264 -5.27 18.50 -7.53
N PHE A 265 -5.35 17.47 -6.68
CA PHE A 265 -6.26 16.34 -6.90
C PHE A 265 -7.75 16.72 -6.78
N ARG A 266 -8.06 17.86 -6.15
CA ARG A 266 -9.42 18.42 -6.07
C ARG A 266 -9.75 19.41 -7.18
N SER A 267 -8.77 19.80 -7.99
CA SER A 267 -8.93 20.75 -9.08
C SER A 267 -9.98 20.30 -10.09
N TRP A 268 -10.58 21.27 -10.78
CA TRP A 268 -11.56 20.97 -11.80
C TRP A 268 -10.90 20.23 -12.98
N GLU A 269 -9.71 20.64 -13.38
CA GLU A 269 -8.93 20.10 -14.51
C GLU A 269 -8.61 18.61 -14.31
N TYR A 270 -8.11 18.25 -13.13
CA TYR A 270 -7.86 16.85 -12.78
C TYR A 270 -9.17 16.05 -12.83
N ARG A 271 -10.21 16.49 -12.10
CA ARG A 271 -11.48 15.77 -11.99
C ARG A 271 -12.23 15.67 -13.32
N PHE A 272 -12.15 16.70 -14.15
CA PHE A 272 -12.72 16.73 -15.49
C PHE A 272 -12.05 15.67 -16.37
N THR A 273 -10.72 15.59 -16.35
CA THR A 273 -9.95 14.59 -17.09
C THR A 273 -10.28 13.18 -16.62
N VAL A 274 -10.36 12.96 -15.31
CA VAL A 274 -10.80 11.68 -14.73
C VAL A 274 -12.17 11.29 -15.26
N LYS A 275 -13.15 12.22 -15.22
CA LYS A 275 -14.52 11.94 -15.67
C LYS A 275 -14.62 11.69 -17.17
N ARG A 276 -13.82 12.40 -17.97
CA ARG A 276 -13.72 12.17 -19.41
C ARG A 276 -13.16 10.77 -19.71
N ALA A 277 -12.05 10.41 -19.08
CA ALA A 277 -11.43 9.09 -19.23
C ALA A 277 -12.36 7.96 -18.75
N GLU A 278 -13.04 8.16 -17.63
CA GLU A 278 -14.00 7.22 -17.06
C GLU A 278 -15.19 6.93 -17.99
N ARG A 279 -15.60 7.89 -18.83
CA ARG A 279 -16.63 7.69 -19.87
C ARG A 279 -16.07 7.06 -21.15
N LYS A 280 -14.79 7.29 -21.43
CA LYS A 280 -14.10 6.81 -22.63
C LYS A 280 -13.86 5.30 -22.60
N PHE A 281 -13.41 4.76 -21.47
CA PHE A 281 -13.04 3.35 -21.40
C PHE A 281 -14.26 2.46 -21.17
N ASP A 282 -14.33 1.34 -21.89
CA ASP A 282 -15.26 0.25 -21.62
C ASP A 282 -14.52 -1.09 -21.66
N PHE A 283 -14.96 -2.04 -20.82
CA PHE A 283 -14.24 -3.28 -20.56
C PHE A 283 -15.12 -4.51 -20.69
N GLU A 284 -14.52 -5.58 -21.16
CA GLU A 284 -15.13 -6.90 -21.23
C GLU A 284 -14.13 -7.97 -20.75
N ILE A 285 -14.65 -9.09 -20.24
CA ILE A 285 -13.87 -10.26 -19.84
C ILE A 285 -14.13 -11.38 -20.85
N ASP A 286 -13.06 -11.96 -21.40
CA ASP A 286 -13.11 -13.22 -22.12
C ASP A 286 -13.39 -14.35 -21.13
N ARG A 287 -14.68 -14.67 -20.97
CA ARG A 287 -15.18 -15.63 -19.97
C ARG A 287 -14.71 -17.05 -20.27
N LYS A 288 -14.65 -17.43 -21.55
CA LYS A 288 -14.21 -18.76 -21.97
C LYS A 288 -12.75 -18.99 -21.58
N ARG A 289 -11.87 -18.07 -21.96
CA ARG A 289 -10.45 -18.14 -21.61
C ARG A 289 -10.24 -18.09 -20.11
N LEU A 290 -10.97 -17.22 -19.40
CA LEU A 290 -10.88 -17.12 -17.95
C LEU A 290 -11.25 -18.45 -17.28
N LYS A 291 -12.37 -19.06 -17.68
CA LYS A 291 -12.83 -20.35 -17.17
C LYS A 291 -11.78 -21.45 -17.36
N GLU A 292 -11.21 -21.56 -18.57
CA GLU A 292 -10.15 -22.53 -18.88
C GLU A 292 -8.91 -22.33 -17.96
N LEU A 293 -8.46 -21.09 -17.78
CA LEU A 293 -7.29 -20.78 -16.96
C LEU A 293 -7.53 -20.97 -15.46
N MET A 294 -8.73 -20.63 -14.98
CA MET A 294 -9.11 -20.88 -13.58
C MET A 294 -9.16 -22.37 -13.28
N HIS A 295 -9.78 -23.20 -14.15
CA HIS A 295 -9.78 -24.66 -14.01
C HIS A 295 -8.35 -25.23 -14.00
N LYS A 296 -7.50 -24.80 -14.94
CA LYS A 296 -6.10 -25.23 -15.01
C LYS A 296 -5.30 -24.91 -13.73
N LYS A 297 -5.68 -23.85 -13.02
CA LYS A 297 -5.05 -23.43 -11.76
C LYS A 297 -5.77 -23.94 -10.50
N GLY A 298 -6.82 -24.75 -10.65
CA GLY A 298 -7.61 -25.26 -9.52
C GLY A 298 -8.33 -24.15 -8.74
N LEU A 299 -8.61 -23.01 -9.39
CA LEU A 299 -9.26 -21.86 -8.78
C LEU A 299 -10.79 -22.02 -8.85
N PRO A 300 -11.52 -21.79 -7.74
CA PRO A 300 -12.98 -21.92 -7.74
C PRO A 300 -13.63 -20.86 -8.64
N ILE A 301 -14.56 -21.29 -9.49
CA ILE A 301 -15.39 -20.41 -10.31
C ILE A 301 -16.68 -20.14 -9.53
N ARG A 302 -17.00 -18.86 -9.34
CA ARG A 302 -18.04 -18.42 -8.38
C ARG A 302 -19.25 -17.77 -9.03
N GLU A 303 -19.16 -17.59 -10.34
CA GLU A 303 -20.14 -16.89 -11.15
C GLU A 303 -20.32 -17.67 -12.44
N ASP A 304 -21.45 -17.45 -13.08
CA ASP A 304 -21.68 -18.08 -14.35
C ASP A 304 -20.78 -17.45 -15.43
N LEU A 305 -19.70 -18.15 -15.74
CA LEU A 305 -18.79 -17.83 -16.84
C LEU A 305 -19.19 -18.53 -18.15
N THR A 306 -20.38 -19.13 -18.22
CA THR A 306 -20.91 -19.60 -19.50
C THR A 306 -21.13 -18.41 -20.44
N VAL A 307 -20.92 -18.69 -21.72
CA VAL A 307 -21.16 -17.79 -22.82
C VAL A 307 -22.31 -18.46 -23.57
N ASP A 308 -23.45 -17.78 -23.68
CA ASP A 308 -24.49 -18.16 -24.66
C ASP A 308 -23.91 -18.08 -26.08
#